data_AF-W5LFX2-F1
#
_entry.id   AF-W5LFX2-F1
#
_cell.length_a   1.000
_cell.length_b   1.000
_cell.length_c   1.000
_cell.angle_alpha   90.00
_cell.angle_beta   90.00
_cell.angle_gamma   90.00
#
_symmetry.space_group_name_H-M   'P 1'
#
loop_
_entity.id
_entity.type
_entity.pdbx_description
1 polymer ?
#
loop_
_entity_poly.entity_id
_entity_poly.type
_entity_poly.pdbx_seq_one_letter_code
_entity_poly.pdbx_strand_id
1 'polypeptide(L)'
;MAAPCVWTACNTSGQEDAVIVKFSNGEVKNSEQLDFRLFKHVDESNPRKKRRRIIVAESDRLAYVGNNFGPGSLQCNNLCRYFVGVLDKRTMKMKVHNAQLFNLLPSIPGETAAEADKNETKTYRDKVDALIEAFGTTKQKRALSLRRLNEVGNETLQKAVDRAAGSVINQKGLEVLQQEVANSEAQTEVALFLPPCNRDADKPEDVYPFDGILSSVQFESLRQVGEKMAALTQEDLAKMRSENCPETVMRHLECLPRDAEARLDQARCVWYLLFLIRMAQNKKIHPKLNEDECPRSVYTKALKTFTVESYANGRVRSTVPASMMVKLASYCLALLLHMGDQTANLTLLHRDLSISENKMLEVAKAMGLTLSRQASLSAEQSGVQEEHKTASLQLPLVRYERRLEARKRKRMK
;
A
#
# COMPACT_ATOMS: atom_id res chain seq x y z
N MET A 1 -50.27 4.84 11.99
CA MET A 1 -49.86 5.94 11.09
C MET A 1 -49.04 6.92 11.92
N ALA A 2 -47.74 7.08 11.64
CA ALA A 2 -46.89 8.02 12.37
C ALA A 2 -47.29 9.45 12.01
N ALA A 3 -47.60 10.28 13.00
CA ALA A 3 -47.96 11.69 12.78
C ALA A 3 -46.80 12.41 12.05
N PRO A 4 -47.06 13.15 10.96
CA PRO A 4 -46.00 13.83 10.21
C PRO A 4 -45.35 14.91 11.07
N CYS A 5 -44.04 14.79 11.30
CA CYS A 5 -43.27 15.79 12.02
C CYS A 5 -43.06 17.02 11.12
N VAL A 6 -43.50 18.20 11.60
CA VAL A 6 -43.31 19.46 10.87
C VAL A 6 -42.05 20.13 11.36
N TRP A 7 -41.12 20.41 10.45
CA TRP A 7 -39.86 21.09 10.75
C TRP A 7 -39.99 22.58 10.45
N THR A 8 -39.51 23.42 11.38
CA THR A 8 -39.49 24.88 11.23
C THR A 8 -38.06 25.36 11.39
N ALA A 9 -37.53 26.04 10.37
CA ALA A 9 -36.21 26.66 10.42
C ALA A 9 -36.25 27.91 11.30
N CYS A 10 -35.47 27.92 12.39
CA CYS A 10 -35.29 29.10 13.23
C CYS A 10 -34.20 30.00 12.63
N ASN A 11 -34.44 30.55 11.43
CA ASN A 11 -33.56 31.53 10.81
C ASN A 11 -34.16 32.93 10.98
N THR A 12 -34.21 33.43 12.21
CA THR A 12 -34.46 34.86 12.44
C THR A 12 -33.18 35.63 12.14
N SER A 13 -33.29 36.59 11.22
CA SER A 13 -32.20 37.50 10.82
C SER A 13 -31.57 38.15 12.06
N GLY A 14 -30.36 37.74 12.42
CA GLY A 14 -29.60 38.26 13.56
C GLY A 14 -29.25 37.24 14.65
N GLN A 15 -29.75 35.99 14.58
CA GLN A 15 -29.41 34.95 15.54
C GLN A 15 -28.08 34.28 15.18
N GLU A 16 -27.16 34.19 16.15
CA GLU A 16 -25.86 33.52 15.94
C GLU A 16 -26.03 32.01 15.78
N ASP A 17 -25.19 31.40 14.94
CA ASP A 17 -25.19 29.95 14.73
C ASP A 17 -24.89 29.23 16.05
N ALA A 18 -25.57 28.10 16.30
CA ALA A 18 -25.26 27.24 17.43
C ALA A 18 -23.81 26.74 17.32
N VAL A 19 -23.13 26.65 18.45
CA VAL A 19 -21.72 26.26 18.50
C VAL A 19 -21.63 24.86 19.08
N ILE A 20 -21.03 23.94 18.33
CA ILE A 20 -20.73 22.58 18.78
C ILE A 20 -19.22 22.51 18.98
N VAL A 21 -18.79 22.13 20.18
CA VAL A 21 -17.37 21.98 20.52
C VAL A 21 -17.01 20.51 20.67
N LYS A 22 -15.84 20.15 20.17
CA LYS A 22 -15.21 18.84 20.39
C LYS A 22 -13.87 19.08 21.08
N PHE A 23 -13.63 18.40 22.19
CA PHE A 23 -12.35 18.46 22.89
C PHE A 23 -11.42 17.38 22.34
N SER A 24 -10.15 17.75 22.15
CA SER A 24 -9.10 16.83 21.69
C SER A 24 -8.80 15.70 22.70
N ASN A 25 -8.98 15.97 23.99
CA ASN A 25 -8.68 15.04 25.08
C ASN A 25 -9.84 14.10 25.46
N GLY A 26 -10.93 14.07 24.68
CA GLY A 26 -12.09 13.19 24.91
C GLY A 26 -13.36 13.91 25.32
N GLU A 27 -14.25 13.21 26.03
CA GLU A 27 -15.56 13.73 26.45
C GLU A 27 -15.50 14.40 27.82
N VAL A 28 -16.20 15.53 27.94
CA VAL A 28 -16.29 16.27 29.19
C VAL A 28 -17.36 15.62 30.08
N LYS A 29 -16.96 15.18 31.28
CA LYS A 29 -17.87 14.57 32.26
C LYS A 29 -18.76 15.59 32.98
N ASN A 30 -18.22 16.77 33.30
CA ASN A 30 -18.92 17.88 33.95
C ASN A 30 -18.84 19.14 33.07
N SER A 31 -19.85 19.36 32.23
CA SER A 31 -19.90 20.55 31.35
C SER A 31 -20.15 21.86 32.11
N GLU A 32 -20.68 21.78 33.34
CA GLU A 32 -21.00 22.95 34.17
C GLU A 32 -19.76 23.63 34.79
N GLN A 33 -18.60 22.95 34.78
CA GLN A 33 -17.33 23.47 35.30
C GLN A 33 -16.47 24.15 34.23
N LEU A 34 -17.01 24.30 33.01
CA LEU A 34 -16.31 24.91 31.89
C LEU A 34 -16.92 26.26 31.53
N ASP A 35 -16.10 27.29 31.60
CA ASP A 35 -16.48 28.63 31.16
C ASP A 35 -16.17 28.80 29.67
N PHE A 36 -17.22 28.94 28.86
CA PHE A 36 -17.09 29.17 27.42
C PHE A 36 -17.16 30.65 27.08
N ARG A 37 -16.18 31.14 26.33
CA ARG A 37 -16.15 32.50 25.77
C ARG A 37 -16.03 32.43 24.26
N LEU A 38 -16.96 33.07 23.56
CA LEU A 38 -16.95 33.19 22.11
C LEU A 38 -16.50 34.60 21.71
N PHE A 39 -15.43 34.67 20.93
CA PHE A 39 -14.91 35.91 20.38
C PHE A 39 -15.23 36.00 18.88
N LYS A 40 -15.71 37.17 18.46
CA LYS A 40 -15.92 37.50 17.05
C LYS A 40 -14.93 38.56 16.60
N HIS A 41 -14.55 38.48 15.32
CA HIS A 41 -13.69 39.49 14.72
C HIS A 41 -14.45 40.81 14.55
N VAL A 42 -13.80 41.94 14.86
CA VAL A 42 -14.40 43.29 14.89
C VAL A 42 -14.67 43.84 13.47
N ASP A 43 -13.80 43.51 12.52
CA ASP A 43 -13.94 43.93 11.11
C ASP A 43 -15.07 43.15 10.41
N GLU A 44 -16.26 43.77 10.32
CA GLU A 44 -17.43 43.24 9.63
C GLU A 44 -17.49 43.61 8.13
N SER A 45 -16.62 44.52 7.68
CA SER A 45 -16.59 44.99 6.28
C SER A 45 -16.13 43.90 5.32
N ASN A 46 -15.14 43.10 5.75
CA ASN A 46 -14.60 42.02 4.94
C ASN A 46 -15.38 40.71 5.17
N PRO A 47 -16.05 40.13 4.16
CA PRO A 47 -16.88 38.93 4.32
C PRO A 47 -16.10 37.71 4.83
N ARG A 48 -14.78 37.62 4.57
CA ARG A 48 -13.92 36.54 5.09
C ARG A 48 -13.54 36.72 6.56
N LYS A 49 -13.46 37.96 7.04
CA LYS A 49 -13.14 38.26 8.45
C LYS A 49 -14.39 38.28 9.31
N LYS A 50 -15.52 38.73 8.76
CA LYS A 50 -16.84 38.77 9.41
C LYS A 50 -17.26 37.44 10.04
N ARG A 51 -16.88 36.31 9.42
CA ARG A 51 -17.21 34.95 9.89
C ARG A 51 -16.18 34.32 10.81
N ARG A 52 -15.06 35.00 11.11
CA ARG A 52 -14.02 34.46 12.01
C ARG A 52 -14.50 34.46 13.45
N ARG A 53 -14.35 33.32 14.11
CA ARG A 53 -14.74 33.06 15.49
C ARG A 53 -13.62 32.30 16.19
N ILE A 54 -13.41 32.63 17.46
CA ILE A 54 -12.52 31.92 18.38
C ILE A 54 -13.34 31.53 19.59
N ILE A 55 -13.21 30.30 20.04
CA ILE A 55 -13.81 29.83 21.27
C ILE A 55 -12.70 29.49 22.24
N VAL A 56 -12.87 29.98 23.46
CA VAL A 56 -12.03 29.63 24.59
C VAL A 56 -12.91 28.91 25.60
N ALA A 57 -12.47 27.74 26.05
CA ALA A 57 -13.07 27.03 27.16
C ALA A 57 -12.04 26.97 28.29
N GLU A 58 -12.36 27.57 29.43
CA GLU A 58 -11.49 27.62 30.60
C GLU A 58 -11.97 26.60 31.64
N SER A 59 -11.03 25.86 32.22
CA SER A 59 -11.25 24.96 33.35
C SER A 59 -10.24 25.30 34.44
N ASP A 60 -10.46 24.81 35.66
CA ASP A 60 -9.56 25.02 36.81
C ASP A 60 -8.08 24.66 36.54
N ARG A 61 -7.81 23.78 35.57
CA ARG A 61 -6.47 23.23 35.31
C ARG A 61 -5.88 23.62 33.96
N LEU A 62 -6.73 23.80 32.94
CA LEU A 62 -6.31 23.98 31.55
C LEU A 62 -7.26 24.92 30.81
N ALA A 63 -6.69 25.77 29.95
CA ALA A 63 -7.45 26.52 28.96
C ALA A 63 -7.44 25.77 27.64
N TYR A 64 -8.55 25.79 26.92
CA TYR A 64 -8.67 25.22 25.58
C TYR A 64 -9.05 26.31 24.58
N VAL A 65 -8.45 26.27 23.39
CA VAL A 65 -8.70 27.24 22.33
C VAL A 65 -9.05 26.52 21.04
N GLY A 66 -10.07 27.03 20.33
CA GLY A 66 -10.44 26.58 19.00
C GLY A 66 -10.80 27.75 18.10
N ASN A 67 -10.48 27.62 16.81
CA ASN A 67 -10.72 28.65 15.80
C ASN A 67 -11.33 28.05 14.52
N ASN A 68 -12.13 28.84 13.81
CA ASN A 68 -12.70 28.46 12.52
C ASN A 68 -11.91 29.04 11.32
N PHE A 69 -10.70 29.53 11.55
CA PHE A 69 -9.84 30.11 10.52
C PHE A 69 -8.37 29.72 10.74
N GLY A 70 -7.58 29.77 9.66
CA GLY A 70 -6.16 29.43 9.69
C GLY A 70 -5.87 27.96 9.39
N PRO A 71 -4.58 27.58 9.31
CA PRO A 71 -4.16 26.24 8.89
C PRO A 71 -4.58 25.11 9.85
N GLY A 72 -4.88 25.44 11.11
CA GLY A 72 -5.36 24.48 12.12
C GLY A 72 -6.88 24.35 12.25
N SER A 73 -7.67 25.11 11.48
CA SER A 73 -9.13 25.09 11.61
C SER A 73 -9.77 23.89 10.91
N LEU A 74 -10.87 23.39 11.47
CA LEU A 74 -11.68 22.33 10.87
C LEU A 74 -12.23 22.75 9.50
N GLN A 75 -11.84 22.02 8.45
CA GLN A 75 -12.31 22.28 7.08
C GLN A 75 -13.76 21.82 6.85
N CYS A 76 -14.31 20.98 7.74
CA CYS A 76 -15.66 20.42 7.58
C CYS A 76 -16.76 21.49 7.56
N ASN A 77 -16.58 22.63 8.24
CA ASN A 77 -17.55 23.74 8.20
C ASN A 77 -17.63 24.44 6.83
N ASN A 78 -16.59 24.32 6.00
CA ASN A 78 -16.61 24.85 4.63
C ASN A 78 -17.26 23.86 3.65
N LEU A 79 -17.20 22.57 3.95
CA LEU A 79 -17.68 21.48 3.09
C LEU A 79 -19.12 21.07 3.41
N CYS A 80 -19.55 21.18 4.66
CA CYS A 80 -20.85 20.73 5.15
C CYS A 80 -21.50 21.80 6.04
N ARG A 81 -22.84 21.87 6.00
CA ARG A 81 -23.64 22.66 6.95
C ARG A 81 -24.21 21.74 8.01
N TYR A 82 -23.96 22.06 9.28
CA TYR A 82 -24.48 21.30 10.41
C TYR A 82 -25.72 21.99 10.95
N PHE A 83 -26.66 21.19 11.44
CA PHE A 83 -27.89 21.68 12.04
C PHE A 83 -28.17 20.94 13.34
N VAL A 84 -28.59 21.67 14.37
CA VAL A 84 -29.07 21.12 15.64
C VAL A 84 -30.58 21.17 15.65
N GLY A 85 -31.21 20.00 15.73
CA GLY A 85 -32.66 19.87 15.82
C GLY A 85 -33.12 19.65 17.26
N VAL A 86 -34.02 20.51 17.75
CA VAL A 86 -34.72 20.32 19.02
C VAL A 86 -36.16 19.89 18.71
N LEU A 87 -36.48 18.63 19.03
CA LEU A 87 -37.80 18.04 18.79
C LEU A 87 -38.65 18.11 20.07
N ASP A 88 -39.78 18.79 20.00
CA ASP A 88 -40.81 18.69 21.03
C ASP A 88 -41.71 17.48 20.72
N LYS A 89 -41.56 16.41 21.51
CA LYS A 89 -42.28 15.14 21.35
C LYS A 89 -43.80 15.29 21.55
N ARG A 90 -44.24 16.31 22.29
CA ARG A 90 -45.68 16.50 22.59
C ARG A 90 -46.40 17.22 21.46
N THR A 91 -45.73 18.16 20.80
CA THR A 91 -46.29 18.92 19.67
C THR A 91 -45.86 18.38 18.31
N MET A 92 -44.92 17.42 18.28
CA MET A 92 -44.31 16.84 17.05
C MET A 92 -43.76 17.92 16.10
N LYS A 93 -43.24 19.00 16.68
CA LYS A 93 -42.58 20.11 15.95
C LYS A 93 -41.09 20.10 16.22
N MET A 94 -40.29 20.17 15.16
CA MET A 94 -38.83 20.22 15.25
C MET A 94 -38.32 21.61 14.90
N LYS A 95 -37.62 22.24 15.86
CA LYS A 95 -36.90 23.50 15.64
C LYS A 95 -35.47 23.19 15.22
N VAL A 96 -35.07 23.72 14.07
CA VAL A 96 -33.74 23.47 13.50
C VAL A 96 -32.92 24.75 13.55
N HIS A 97 -31.74 24.68 14.16
CA HIS A 97 -30.77 25.76 14.29
C HIS A 97 -29.52 25.44 13.47
N ASN A 98 -29.00 26.42 12.72
CA ASN A 98 -27.70 26.27 12.04
C ASN A 98 -26.59 26.14 13.08
N ALA A 99 -25.59 25.30 12.81
CA ALA A 99 -24.52 25.00 13.75
C ALA A 99 -23.13 25.00 13.11
N GLN A 100 -22.12 25.41 13.89
CA GLN A 100 -20.71 25.37 13.52
C GLN A 100 -19.94 24.47 14.48
N LEU A 101 -19.06 23.63 13.94
CA LEU A 101 -18.24 22.70 14.72
C LEU A 101 -16.85 23.28 15.01
N PHE A 102 -16.37 23.21 16.24
CA PHE A 102 -15.05 23.66 16.65
C PHE A 102 -14.28 22.55 17.35
N ASN A 103 -12.99 22.41 17.02
CA ASN A 103 -12.09 21.52 17.75
C ASN A 103 -11.29 22.35 18.75
N LEU A 104 -11.33 21.97 20.02
CA LEU A 104 -10.67 22.65 21.12
C LEU A 104 -9.37 21.91 21.47
N LEU A 105 -8.25 22.64 21.39
CA LEU A 105 -6.91 22.16 21.73
C LEU A 105 -6.45 22.78 23.06
N PRO A 106 -5.76 22.02 23.94
CA PRO A 106 -5.25 22.55 25.19
C PRO A 106 -4.16 23.60 24.91
N SER A 107 -4.24 24.72 25.61
CA SER A 107 -3.22 25.77 25.64
C SER A 107 -2.45 25.64 26.95
N ILE A 108 -1.20 25.18 26.86
CA ILE A 108 -0.33 25.01 28.01
C ILE A 108 0.47 26.31 28.19
N PRO A 109 0.28 27.05 29.30
CA PRO A 109 1.08 28.25 29.57
C PRO A 109 2.56 27.85 29.73
N GLY A 110 3.41 28.33 28.82
CA GLY A 110 4.86 28.06 28.81
C GLY A 110 5.40 27.43 27.52
N GLU A 111 4.55 26.85 26.66
CA GLU A 111 4.98 26.30 25.35
C GLU A 111 5.13 27.36 24.25
N THR A 112 4.68 28.60 24.49
CA THR A 112 4.97 29.75 23.62
C THR A 112 6.29 30.42 24.03
N ALA A 113 7.37 29.66 24.12
CA ALA A 113 8.70 30.23 24.28
C ALA A 113 9.33 30.41 22.90
N ALA A 114 9.34 31.65 22.38
CA ALA A 114 10.47 32.22 21.65
C ALA A 114 10.13 33.59 21.03
N GLU A 115 9.95 34.63 21.85
CA GLU A 115 10.34 35.99 21.47
C GLU A 115 10.97 36.67 22.69
N ALA A 116 12.08 36.10 23.18
CA ALA A 116 12.96 36.79 24.11
C ALA A 116 14.11 37.39 23.30
N ASP A 117 14.01 38.69 23.07
CA ASP A 117 15.02 39.49 22.39
C ASP A 117 15.99 40.06 23.45
N LYS A 118 17.29 40.12 23.09
CA LYS A 118 18.37 41.00 23.61
C LYS A 118 19.21 40.53 24.81
N ASN A 119 20.42 40.02 24.50
CA ASN A 119 21.74 40.60 24.87
C ASN A 119 22.86 39.53 24.90
N GLU A 120 23.04 38.81 23.81
CA GLU A 120 24.29 38.09 23.58
C GLU A 120 25.22 38.97 22.74
N THR A 121 26.52 38.94 23.04
CA THR A 121 27.56 39.58 22.23
C THR A 121 27.62 38.92 20.86
N LYS A 122 26.68 39.30 19.99
CA LYS A 122 26.54 38.79 18.62
C LYS A 122 27.87 38.98 17.90
N THR A 123 28.43 37.87 17.44
CA THR A 123 29.69 37.84 16.70
C THR A 123 29.53 38.72 15.46
N TYR A 124 30.61 39.27 14.91
CA TYR A 124 30.56 40.04 13.67
C TYR A 124 29.79 39.32 12.56
N ARG A 125 29.94 37.98 12.50
CA ARG A 125 29.20 37.11 11.58
C ARG A 125 27.68 37.11 11.83
N ASP A 126 27.25 37.04 13.08
CA ASP A 126 25.83 37.04 13.43
C ASP A 126 25.15 38.37 13.09
N LYS A 127 25.89 39.49 13.20
CA LYS A 127 25.41 40.81 12.78
C LYS A 127 25.27 40.91 11.26
N VAL A 128 26.20 40.33 10.50
CA VAL A 128 26.14 40.26 9.03
C VAL A 128 24.99 39.35 8.57
N ASP A 129 24.81 38.20 9.23
CA ASP A 129 23.73 37.26 8.94
C ASP A 129 22.35 37.87 9.22
N ALA A 130 22.22 38.65 10.30
CA ALA A 130 21.00 39.42 10.59
C ALA A 130 20.70 40.49 9.53
N LEU A 131 21.73 41.18 9.01
CA LEU A 131 21.57 42.14 7.91
C LEU A 131 21.15 41.46 6.60
N ILE A 132 21.70 40.28 6.31
CA ILE A 132 21.31 39.47 5.15
C ILE A 132 19.86 38.99 5.29
N GLU A 133 19.44 38.61 6.49
CA GLU A 133 18.08 38.18 6.78
C GLU A 133 17.07 39.33 6.66
N ALA A 134 17.42 40.53 7.13
CA ALA A 134 16.58 41.71 7.02
C ALA A 134 16.55 42.27 5.58
N PHE A 135 17.72 42.57 5.00
CA PHE A 135 17.86 43.37 3.76
C PHE A 135 18.47 42.62 2.57
N GLY A 136 18.88 41.36 2.74
CA GLY A 136 19.51 40.58 1.67
C GLY A 136 18.57 40.25 0.51
N THR A 137 19.14 39.97 -0.66
CA THR A 137 18.38 39.47 -1.82
C THR A 137 17.83 38.06 -1.56
N THR A 138 16.79 37.65 -2.28
CA THR A 138 16.18 36.30 -2.13
C THR A 138 17.20 35.16 -2.26
N LYS A 139 18.20 35.34 -3.13
CA LYS A 139 19.32 34.39 -3.29
C LYS A 139 20.20 34.31 -2.03
N GLN A 140 20.51 35.45 -1.41
CA GLN A 140 21.32 35.51 -0.19
C GLN A 140 20.56 34.97 1.03
N LYS A 141 19.27 35.31 1.19
CA LYS A 141 18.42 34.74 2.26
C LYS A 141 18.31 33.22 2.16
N ARG A 142 18.19 32.69 0.94
CA ARG A 142 18.17 31.24 0.71
C ARG A 142 19.50 30.57 1.06
N ALA A 143 20.62 31.19 0.71
CA ALA A 143 21.95 30.69 1.07
C ALA A 143 22.16 30.68 2.59
N LEU A 144 21.73 31.74 3.29
CA LEU A 144 21.77 31.84 4.74
C LEU A 144 20.94 30.72 5.41
N SER A 145 19.71 30.52 4.95
CA SER A 145 18.81 29.47 5.45
C SER A 145 19.40 28.07 5.26
N LEU A 146 20.00 27.80 4.09
CA LEU A 146 20.67 26.52 3.83
C LEU A 146 21.86 26.30 4.75
N ARG A 147 22.64 27.34 5.04
CA ARG A 147 23.78 27.26 5.96
C ARG A 147 23.32 26.93 7.38
N ARG A 148 22.32 27.65 7.91
CA ARG A 148 21.75 27.38 9.25
C ARG A 148 21.18 25.96 9.35
N LEU A 149 20.48 25.49 8.32
CA LEU A 149 19.95 24.12 8.26
C LEU A 149 21.07 23.06 8.34
N ASN A 150 22.22 23.31 7.71
CA ASN A 150 23.35 22.39 7.76
C ASN A 150 24.08 22.42 9.11
N GLU A 151 24.19 23.59 9.75
CA GLU A 151 24.80 23.73 11.09
C GLU A 151 23.94 23.03 12.17
N VAL A 152 22.62 23.21 12.16
CA VAL A 152 21.68 22.49 13.04
C VAL A 152 21.70 20.98 12.77
N GLY A 153 21.82 20.58 11.51
CA GLY A 153 22.00 19.18 11.11
C GLY A 153 23.26 18.55 11.72
N ASN A 154 24.37 19.29 11.79
CA ASN A 154 25.60 18.78 12.38
C ASN A 154 25.54 18.64 13.90
N GLU A 155 24.97 19.60 14.63
CA GLU A 155 24.84 19.48 16.09
C GLU A 155 23.86 18.38 16.51
N THR A 156 22.76 18.22 15.78
CA THR A 156 21.80 17.14 16.00
C THR A 156 22.41 15.78 15.63
N LEU A 157 23.22 15.70 14.58
CA LEU A 157 23.99 14.50 14.24
C LEU A 157 25.05 14.20 15.31
N GLN A 158 25.80 15.18 15.81
CA GLN A 158 26.81 14.96 16.84
C GLN A 158 26.17 14.45 18.14
N LYS A 159 25.10 15.10 18.61
CA LYS A 159 24.33 14.66 19.78
C LYS A 159 23.67 13.29 19.57
N ALA A 160 23.22 12.99 18.35
CA ALA A 160 22.68 11.67 18.01
C ALA A 160 23.76 10.59 17.95
N VAL A 161 24.97 10.91 17.50
CA VAL A 161 26.13 10.01 17.46
C VAL A 161 26.64 9.72 18.86
N ASP A 162 26.72 10.72 19.75
CA ASP A 162 27.12 10.52 21.14
C ASP A 162 26.08 9.69 21.91
N ARG A 163 24.78 9.93 21.63
CA ARG A 163 23.67 9.17 22.20
C ARG A 163 23.59 7.74 21.63
N ALA A 164 23.94 7.55 20.36
CA ALA A 164 24.04 6.24 19.72
C ALA A 164 25.28 5.48 20.21
N ALA A 165 26.43 6.12 20.43
CA ALA A 165 27.59 5.46 21.01
C ALA A 165 27.31 4.94 22.44
N GLY A 166 26.52 5.69 23.23
CA GLY A 166 26.02 5.25 24.53
C GLY A 166 24.92 4.18 24.45
N SER A 167 24.06 4.20 23.43
CA SER A 167 23.00 3.20 23.28
C SER A 167 23.49 1.89 22.68
N VAL A 168 24.44 1.91 21.73
CA VAL A 168 25.00 0.73 21.03
C VAL A 168 25.67 -0.27 21.98
N ILE A 169 26.13 0.17 23.15
CA ILE A 169 26.66 -0.72 24.21
C ILE A 169 25.53 -1.56 24.85
N ASN A 170 24.31 -1.03 24.94
CA ASN A 170 23.13 -1.72 25.47
C ASN A 170 22.22 -2.30 24.37
N GLN A 171 22.32 -1.82 23.12
CA GLN A 171 21.43 -2.15 22.01
C GLN A 171 21.92 -3.28 21.11
N LYS A 172 23.15 -3.79 21.24
CA LYS A 172 23.60 -4.94 20.44
C LYS A 172 22.71 -6.18 20.57
N GLY A 173 21.96 -6.34 21.67
CA GLY A 173 20.92 -7.36 21.80
C GLY A 173 19.56 -6.95 21.21
N LEU A 174 19.21 -5.66 21.27
CA LEU A 174 17.90 -5.15 20.84
C LEU A 174 17.85 -4.81 19.34
N GLU A 175 18.95 -4.38 18.73
CA GLU A 175 19.06 -4.15 17.29
C GLU A 175 19.04 -5.45 16.51
N VAL A 176 19.67 -6.51 17.02
CA VAL A 176 19.57 -7.86 16.44
C VAL A 176 18.11 -8.34 16.49
N LEU A 177 17.43 -8.17 17.62
CA LEU A 177 16.02 -8.53 17.76
C LEU A 177 15.09 -7.62 16.92
N GLN A 178 15.34 -6.32 16.83
CA GLN A 178 14.54 -5.41 16.01
C GLN A 178 14.77 -5.63 14.51
N GLN A 179 15.98 -5.98 14.12
CA GLN A 179 16.31 -6.35 12.74
C GLN A 179 15.72 -7.72 12.41
N GLU A 180 15.69 -8.67 13.35
CA GLU A 180 14.96 -9.94 13.21
C GLU A 180 13.44 -9.72 13.14
N VAL A 181 12.86 -8.84 13.96
CA VAL A 181 11.43 -8.51 13.93
C VAL A 181 11.07 -7.77 12.63
N ALA A 182 11.83 -6.76 12.22
CA ALA A 182 11.61 -6.06 10.95
C ALA A 182 11.85 -6.99 9.74
N ASN A 183 12.83 -7.90 9.82
CA ASN A 183 13.00 -8.95 8.81
C ASN A 183 11.84 -9.95 8.85
N SER A 184 11.26 -10.26 10.01
CA SER A 184 10.11 -11.15 10.16
C SER A 184 8.84 -10.51 9.61
N GLU A 185 8.60 -9.23 9.88
CA GLU A 185 7.47 -8.45 9.35
C GLU A 185 7.59 -8.30 7.83
N ALA A 186 8.78 -7.95 7.32
CA ALA A 186 9.05 -7.91 5.88
C ALA A 186 8.96 -9.29 5.22
N GLN A 187 9.34 -10.37 5.92
CA GLN A 187 9.11 -11.74 5.46
C GLN A 187 7.62 -12.10 5.47
N THR A 188 6.84 -11.58 6.41
CA THR A 188 5.39 -11.80 6.51
C THR A 188 4.67 -11.10 5.35
N GLU A 189 5.04 -9.85 5.04
CA GLU A 189 4.51 -9.12 3.88
C GLU A 189 4.87 -9.80 2.55
N VAL A 190 6.07 -10.35 2.42
CA VAL A 190 6.49 -11.12 1.23
C VAL A 190 5.77 -12.47 1.17
N ALA A 191 5.59 -13.16 2.30
CA ALA A 191 4.88 -14.42 2.38
C ALA A 191 3.41 -14.31 1.92
N LEU A 192 2.76 -13.15 2.09
CA LEU A 192 1.41 -12.91 1.57
C LEU A 192 1.34 -13.02 0.03
N PHE A 193 2.44 -12.73 -0.66
CA PHE A 193 2.55 -12.78 -2.11
C PHE A 193 3.27 -14.02 -2.63
N LEU A 194 3.82 -14.87 -1.77
CA LEU A 194 4.41 -16.15 -2.17
C LEU A 194 3.41 -17.30 -1.95
N PRO A 195 3.54 -18.42 -2.68
CA PRO A 195 2.83 -19.64 -2.33
C PRO A 195 3.31 -20.17 -0.96
N PRO A 196 2.49 -20.98 -0.27
CA PRO A 196 2.89 -21.60 1.00
C PRO A 196 4.26 -22.25 0.88
N CYS A 197 5.20 -21.82 1.73
CA CYS A 197 6.60 -22.26 1.68
C CYS A 197 6.93 -23.05 2.94
N ASN A 198 7.35 -24.29 2.78
CA ASN A 198 7.90 -25.12 3.84
C ASN A 198 9.42 -25.01 3.83
N ARG A 199 9.99 -24.28 4.79
CA ARG A 199 11.43 -24.02 4.87
C ARG A 199 12.23 -25.22 5.39
N ASP A 200 11.55 -26.15 6.05
CA ASP A 200 12.15 -27.31 6.71
C ASP A 200 11.96 -28.59 5.86
N ALA A 201 11.66 -28.43 4.57
CA ALA A 201 11.49 -29.54 3.64
C ALA A 201 12.83 -30.21 3.30
N ASP A 202 12.90 -31.53 3.47
CA ASP A 202 14.08 -32.34 3.12
C ASP A 202 14.21 -32.57 1.60
N LYS A 203 13.11 -32.46 0.87
CA LYS A 203 13.05 -32.61 -0.60
C LYS A 203 12.71 -31.28 -1.26
N PRO A 204 13.27 -30.99 -2.44
CA PRO A 204 12.95 -29.76 -3.17
C PRO A 204 11.46 -29.67 -3.52
N GLU A 205 10.82 -30.77 -3.89
CA GLU A 205 9.39 -30.84 -4.20
C GLU A 205 8.50 -30.39 -3.03
N ASP A 206 8.93 -30.65 -1.79
CA ASP A 206 8.15 -30.38 -0.59
C ASP A 206 8.29 -28.93 -0.08
N VAL A 207 9.23 -28.16 -0.64
CA VAL A 207 9.42 -26.73 -0.28
C VAL A 207 8.18 -25.91 -0.64
N TYR A 208 7.58 -26.20 -1.79
CA TYR A 208 6.34 -25.57 -2.25
C TYR A 208 5.30 -26.66 -2.46
N PRO A 209 4.61 -27.13 -1.41
CA PRO A 209 3.71 -28.28 -1.51
C PRO A 209 2.63 -28.07 -2.56
N PHE A 210 2.43 -29.07 -3.42
CA PHE A 210 1.47 -29.00 -4.51
C PHE A 210 0.04 -28.70 -4.02
N ASP A 211 -0.37 -29.30 -2.90
CA ASP A 211 -1.69 -29.09 -2.29
C ASP A 211 -1.94 -27.62 -1.88
N GLY A 212 -0.85 -26.89 -1.56
CA GLY A 212 -0.89 -25.45 -1.29
C GLY A 212 -1.21 -24.60 -2.53
N ILE A 213 -0.85 -25.08 -3.72
CA ILE A 213 -1.12 -24.44 -5.00
C ILE A 213 -2.53 -24.87 -5.49
N LEU A 214 -2.69 -26.17 -5.71
CA LEU A 214 -3.91 -26.83 -6.17
C LEU A 214 -4.27 -27.93 -5.19
N SER A 215 -5.38 -27.76 -4.47
CA SER A 215 -5.83 -28.81 -3.54
C SER A 215 -6.24 -30.05 -4.32
N SER A 216 -6.06 -31.25 -3.76
CA SER A 216 -6.50 -32.53 -4.36
C SER A 216 -7.91 -32.49 -4.98
N VAL A 217 -8.91 -31.92 -4.29
CA VAL A 217 -10.29 -31.78 -4.78
C VAL A 217 -10.38 -30.92 -6.05
N GLN A 218 -9.59 -29.86 -6.10
CA GLN A 218 -9.54 -28.96 -7.25
C GLN A 218 -8.83 -29.63 -8.43
N PHE A 219 -7.75 -30.33 -8.15
CA PHE A 219 -7.01 -31.09 -9.16
C PHE A 219 -7.87 -32.18 -9.81
N GLU A 220 -8.72 -32.86 -9.03
CA GLU A 220 -9.65 -33.85 -9.59
C GLU A 220 -10.77 -33.19 -10.40
N SER A 221 -11.25 -32.01 -9.99
CA SER A 221 -12.25 -31.27 -10.77
C SER A 221 -11.77 -30.84 -12.16
N LEU A 222 -10.45 -30.78 -12.38
CA LEU A 222 -9.83 -30.44 -13.66
C LEU A 222 -9.68 -31.62 -14.62
N ARG A 223 -10.08 -32.84 -14.23
CA ARG A 223 -9.92 -34.06 -15.04
C ARG A 223 -10.47 -33.93 -16.46
N GLN A 224 -11.72 -33.52 -16.60
CA GLN A 224 -12.38 -33.37 -17.92
C GLN A 224 -11.67 -32.36 -18.82
N VAL A 225 -11.09 -31.32 -18.22
CA VAL A 225 -10.40 -30.25 -18.94
C VAL A 225 -8.98 -30.70 -19.33
N GLY A 226 -8.31 -31.43 -18.44
CA GLY A 226 -7.03 -32.07 -18.70
C GLY A 226 -7.12 -33.11 -19.83
N GLU A 227 -8.19 -33.90 -19.88
CA GLU A 227 -8.44 -34.86 -20.97
C GLU A 227 -8.55 -34.16 -22.33
N LYS A 228 -9.26 -33.03 -22.41
CA LYS A 228 -9.34 -32.21 -23.64
C LYS A 228 -7.97 -31.69 -24.05
N MET A 229 -7.18 -31.21 -23.09
CA MET A 229 -5.84 -30.67 -23.33
C MET A 229 -4.83 -31.77 -23.72
N ALA A 230 -4.94 -32.96 -23.15
CA ALA A 230 -4.11 -34.11 -23.49
C ALA A 230 -4.45 -34.72 -24.86
N ALA A 231 -5.69 -34.53 -25.33
CA ALA A 231 -6.18 -35.01 -26.62
C ALA A 231 -5.96 -34.01 -27.78
N LEU A 232 -5.34 -32.85 -27.52
CA LEU A 232 -5.08 -31.83 -28.54
C LEU A 232 -4.22 -32.39 -29.68
N THR A 233 -4.69 -32.18 -30.91
CA THR A 233 -3.92 -32.55 -32.11
C THR A 233 -2.91 -31.46 -32.48
N GLN A 234 -1.95 -31.76 -33.35
CA GLN A 234 -1.00 -30.76 -33.86
C GLN A 234 -1.68 -29.59 -34.57
N GLU A 235 -2.84 -29.83 -35.19
CA GLU A 235 -3.66 -28.78 -35.82
C GLU A 235 -4.28 -27.85 -34.78
N ASP A 236 -4.71 -28.38 -33.64
CA ASP A 236 -5.27 -27.58 -32.56
C ASP A 236 -4.18 -26.79 -31.82
N LEU A 237 -2.98 -27.35 -31.69
CA LEU A 237 -1.81 -26.61 -31.20
C LEU A 237 -1.44 -25.44 -32.13
N ALA A 238 -1.54 -25.63 -33.45
CA ALA A 238 -1.31 -24.56 -34.42
C ALA A 238 -2.39 -23.46 -34.32
N LYS A 239 -3.66 -23.82 -34.13
CA LYS A 239 -4.74 -22.86 -33.85
C LYS A 239 -4.48 -22.09 -32.57
N MET A 240 -4.11 -22.77 -31.48
CA MET A 240 -3.78 -22.13 -30.20
C MET A 240 -2.62 -21.13 -30.31
N ARG A 241 -1.58 -21.44 -31.10
CA ARG A 241 -0.50 -20.47 -31.38
C ARG A 241 -1.02 -19.25 -32.11
N SER A 242 -1.95 -19.41 -33.06
CA SER A 242 -2.56 -18.29 -33.77
C SER A 242 -3.44 -17.42 -32.87
N GLU A 243 -4.00 -18.00 -31.80
CA GLU A 243 -4.81 -17.30 -30.79
C GLU A 243 -3.98 -16.62 -29.69
N ASN A 244 -2.67 -16.43 -29.91
CA ASN A 244 -1.75 -15.78 -28.96
C ASN A 244 -1.67 -16.50 -27.60
N CYS A 245 -1.60 -17.84 -27.63
CA CYS A 245 -1.34 -18.62 -26.43
C CYS A 245 0.08 -18.38 -25.88
N PRO A 246 0.27 -18.42 -24.55
CA PRO A 246 1.58 -18.25 -23.91
C PRO A 246 2.61 -19.28 -24.39
N GLU A 247 3.84 -18.83 -24.67
CA GLU A 247 4.91 -19.69 -25.20
C GLU A 247 5.35 -20.74 -24.18
N THR A 248 5.30 -20.40 -22.88
CA THR A 248 5.52 -21.37 -21.78
C THR A 248 4.56 -22.56 -21.86
N VAL A 249 3.27 -22.29 -22.09
CA VAL A 249 2.22 -23.32 -22.18
C VAL A 249 2.46 -24.20 -23.40
N MET A 250 2.77 -23.60 -24.55
CA MET A 250 3.03 -24.33 -25.80
C MET A 250 4.20 -25.31 -25.64
N ARG A 251 5.32 -24.88 -25.06
CA ARG A 251 6.47 -25.77 -24.82
C ARG A 251 6.11 -26.97 -23.95
N HIS A 252 5.33 -26.78 -22.90
CA HIS A 252 4.92 -27.89 -22.05
C HIS A 252 3.88 -28.82 -22.70
N LEU A 253 3.05 -28.31 -23.63
CA LEU A 253 2.16 -29.16 -24.44
C LEU A 253 2.92 -30.01 -25.45
N GLU A 254 4.00 -29.49 -26.04
CA GLU A 254 4.86 -30.24 -26.95
C GLU A 254 5.71 -31.30 -26.24
N CYS A 255 6.09 -31.03 -24.99
CA CYS A 255 6.89 -31.93 -24.16
C CYS A 255 6.05 -32.80 -23.21
N LEU A 256 4.80 -33.11 -23.55
CA LEU A 256 3.95 -33.97 -22.73
C LEU A 256 4.53 -35.40 -22.59
N PRO A 257 4.43 -36.02 -21.40
CA PRO A 257 4.88 -37.39 -21.16
C PRO A 257 4.15 -38.39 -22.05
N ARG A 258 4.80 -39.53 -22.30
CA ARG A 258 4.19 -40.65 -23.04
C ARG A 258 3.25 -41.49 -22.18
N ASP A 259 3.49 -41.51 -20.88
CA ASP A 259 2.65 -42.24 -19.93
C ASP A 259 1.27 -41.58 -19.80
N ALA A 260 0.21 -42.38 -19.77
CA ALA A 260 -1.16 -41.89 -19.89
C ALA A 260 -1.61 -41.08 -18.67
N GLU A 261 -1.26 -41.55 -17.47
CA GLU A 261 -1.59 -40.88 -16.21
C GLU A 261 -0.74 -39.62 -16.02
N ALA A 262 0.58 -39.73 -16.17
CA ALA A 262 1.48 -38.57 -16.09
C ALA A 262 1.15 -37.50 -17.14
N ARG A 263 0.74 -37.90 -18.35
CA ARG A 263 0.29 -36.98 -19.41
C ARG A 263 -0.96 -36.21 -19.01
N LEU A 264 -1.93 -36.89 -18.40
CA LEU A 264 -3.16 -36.26 -17.94
C LEU A 264 -2.88 -35.31 -16.78
N ASP A 265 -2.03 -35.69 -15.84
CA ASP A 265 -1.60 -34.85 -14.70
C ASP A 265 -0.91 -33.59 -15.18
N GLN A 266 0.03 -33.72 -16.11
CA GLN A 266 0.73 -32.60 -16.68
C GLN A 266 -0.21 -31.71 -17.52
N ALA A 267 -1.12 -32.29 -18.30
CA ALA A 267 -2.11 -31.52 -19.04
C ALA A 267 -3.04 -30.70 -18.13
N ARG A 268 -3.44 -31.25 -16.96
CA ARG A 268 -4.19 -30.52 -15.93
C ARG A 268 -3.41 -29.32 -15.40
N CYS A 269 -2.13 -29.53 -15.06
CA CYS A 269 -1.25 -28.46 -14.59
C CYS A 269 -1.02 -27.39 -15.66
N VAL A 270 -0.81 -27.78 -16.92
CA VAL A 270 -0.62 -26.87 -18.05
C VAL A 270 -1.87 -26.03 -18.31
N TRP A 271 -3.06 -26.63 -18.21
CA TRP A 271 -4.30 -25.87 -18.31
C TRP A 271 -4.45 -24.84 -17.18
N TYR A 272 -4.12 -25.24 -15.95
CA TYR A 272 -4.16 -24.32 -14.82
C TYR A 272 -3.15 -23.18 -14.98
N LEU A 273 -1.95 -23.45 -15.51
CA LEU A 273 -0.96 -22.44 -15.87
C LEU A 273 -1.54 -21.45 -16.89
N LEU A 274 -2.17 -21.95 -17.97
CA LEU A 274 -2.81 -21.13 -18.98
C LEU A 274 -3.90 -20.24 -18.37
N PHE A 275 -4.71 -20.79 -17.46
CA PHE A 275 -5.75 -20.05 -16.74
C PHE A 275 -5.16 -18.91 -15.90
N LEU A 276 -4.09 -19.15 -15.13
CA LEU A 276 -3.42 -18.12 -14.32
C LEU A 276 -2.80 -17.01 -15.20
N ILE A 277 -2.15 -17.37 -16.31
CA ILE A 277 -1.57 -16.38 -17.24
C ILE A 277 -2.66 -15.53 -17.89
N ARG A 278 -3.77 -16.14 -18.35
CA ARG A 278 -4.91 -15.40 -18.89
C ARG A 278 -5.55 -14.47 -17.87
N MET A 279 -5.62 -14.88 -16.60
CA MET A 279 -6.06 -13.97 -15.52
C MET A 279 -5.12 -12.79 -15.33
N ALA A 280 -3.81 -13.00 -15.42
CA ALA A 280 -2.81 -11.94 -15.29
C ALA A 280 -2.88 -10.92 -16.44
N GLN A 281 -3.14 -11.37 -17.68
CA GLN A 281 -3.27 -10.52 -18.86
C GLN A 281 -4.59 -9.72 -18.86
N ASN A 282 -5.66 -10.29 -18.30
CA ASN A 282 -6.99 -9.68 -18.28
C ASN A 282 -7.18 -8.72 -17.09
N LYS A 283 -6.89 -7.43 -17.32
CA LYS A 283 -7.08 -6.36 -16.31
C LYS A 283 -8.51 -6.23 -15.75
N LYS A 284 -9.51 -6.73 -16.49
CA LYS A 284 -10.92 -6.75 -16.10
C LYS A 284 -11.39 -8.19 -16.16
N ILE A 285 -11.64 -8.78 -15.00
CA ILE A 285 -12.18 -10.14 -14.94
C ILE A 285 -13.68 -10.04 -15.19
N HIS A 286 -14.10 -10.44 -16.39
CA HIS A 286 -15.52 -10.55 -16.69
C HIS A 286 -16.08 -11.79 -16.01
N PRO A 287 -17.26 -11.73 -15.36
CA PRO A 287 -17.91 -12.92 -14.79
C PRO A 287 -18.26 -13.97 -15.86
N LYS A 288 -18.27 -13.57 -17.14
CA LYS A 288 -18.47 -14.45 -18.31
C LYS A 288 -17.18 -15.06 -18.85
N LEU A 289 -16.02 -14.73 -18.28
CA LEU A 289 -14.77 -15.39 -18.62
C LEU A 289 -14.79 -16.77 -17.94
N ASN A 290 -15.43 -17.74 -18.61
CA ASN A 290 -15.28 -19.19 -18.41
C ASN A 290 -16.22 -19.86 -17.41
N GLU A 291 -17.52 -19.57 -17.42
CA GLU A 291 -18.49 -20.48 -16.75
C GLU A 291 -18.58 -21.87 -17.43
N ASP A 292 -18.25 -21.98 -18.72
CA ASP A 292 -18.41 -23.23 -19.48
C ASP A 292 -17.15 -24.12 -19.53
N GLU A 293 -15.97 -23.62 -19.13
CA GLU A 293 -14.70 -24.36 -19.30
C GLU A 293 -13.89 -24.51 -18.00
N CYS A 294 -14.17 -23.72 -16.95
CA CYS A 294 -13.48 -23.80 -15.66
C CYS A 294 -14.42 -24.31 -14.55
N PRO A 295 -14.03 -25.34 -13.77
CA PRO A 295 -14.78 -25.72 -12.58
C PRO A 295 -14.95 -24.54 -11.61
N ARG A 296 -16.20 -24.32 -11.15
CA ARG A 296 -16.55 -23.19 -10.26
C ARG A 296 -15.69 -23.12 -8.99
N SER A 297 -15.26 -24.27 -8.47
CA SER A 297 -14.39 -24.37 -7.28
C SER A 297 -13.02 -23.74 -7.52
N VAL A 298 -12.43 -23.96 -8.69
CA VAL A 298 -11.12 -23.42 -9.09
C VAL A 298 -11.24 -21.92 -9.35
N TYR A 299 -12.26 -21.51 -10.12
CA TYR A 299 -12.53 -20.09 -10.40
C TYR A 299 -12.74 -19.27 -9.13
N THR A 300 -13.56 -19.76 -8.20
CA THR A 300 -13.86 -19.06 -6.94
C THR A 300 -12.63 -18.89 -6.06
N LYS A 301 -11.78 -19.92 -5.92
CA LYS A 301 -10.51 -19.81 -5.17
C LYS A 301 -9.57 -18.83 -5.83
N ALA A 302 -9.45 -18.89 -7.16
CA ALA A 302 -8.57 -18.02 -7.92
C ALA A 302 -8.96 -16.54 -7.77
N LEU A 303 -10.25 -16.22 -7.87
CA LEU A 303 -10.75 -14.88 -7.60
C LEU A 303 -10.41 -14.41 -6.18
N LYS A 304 -10.68 -15.22 -5.15
CA LYS A 304 -10.39 -14.85 -3.76
C LYS A 304 -8.89 -14.67 -3.49
N THR A 305 -8.04 -15.41 -4.19
CA THR A 305 -6.59 -15.45 -3.90
C THR A 305 -5.79 -14.37 -4.64
N PHE A 306 -6.20 -14.04 -5.87
CA PHE A 306 -5.43 -13.21 -6.80
C PHE A 306 -6.11 -11.89 -7.20
N THR A 307 -7.30 -11.59 -6.68
CA THR A 307 -8.03 -10.36 -7.03
C THR A 307 -8.34 -9.53 -5.79
N VAL A 308 -8.48 -8.22 -6.01
CA VAL A 308 -8.94 -7.27 -5.00
C VAL A 308 -10.22 -6.62 -5.53
N GLU A 309 -11.23 -6.56 -4.68
CA GLU A 309 -12.47 -5.85 -4.96
C GLU A 309 -12.21 -4.34 -5.02
N SER A 310 -12.55 -3.73 -6.16
CA SER A 310 -12.43 -2.31 -6.39
C SER A 310 -13.82 -1.74 -6.69
N TYR A 311 -14.15 -0.62 -6.03
CA TYR A 311 -15.39 0.08 -6.28
C TYR A 311 -15.17 1.09 -7.42
N ALA A 312 -15.73 0.80 -8.59
CA ALA A 312 -15.62 1.67 -9.75
C ALA A 312 -16.97 1.80 -10.45
N ASN A 313 -17.38 3.01 -10.78
CA ASN A 313 -18.61 3.32 -11.52
C ASN A 313 -19.88 2.73 -10.88
N GLY A 314 -20.01 2.81 -9.55
CA GLY A 314 -21.21 2.35 -8.84
C GLY A 314 -21.39 0.83 -8.75
N ARG A 315 -20.38 0.03 -9.12
CA ARG A 315 -20.38 -1.44 -8.99
C ARG A 315 -19.08 -1.92 -8.38
N VAL A 316 -19.16 -2.95 -7.54
CA VAL A 316 -17.98 -3.69 -7.06
C VAL A 316 -17.47 -4.56 -8.22
N ARG A 317 -16.18 -4.47 -8.53
CA ARG A 317 -15.51 -5.29 -9.54
C ARG A 317 -14.21 -5.84 -9.02
N SER A 318 -13.94 -7.11 -9.28
CA SER A 318 -12.64 -7.72 -9.00
C SER A 318 -11.60 -7.28 -10.02
N THR A 319 -10.46 -6.79 -9.53
CA THR A 319 -9.32 -6.36 -10.35
C THR A 319 -8.04 -7.02 -9.87
N VAL A 320 -7.07 -7.21 -10.76
CA VAL A 320 -5.74 -7.74 -10.43
C VAL A 320 -4.77 -6.56 -10.34
N PRO A 321 -4.48 -6.04 -9.13
CA PRO A 321 -3.49 -4.97 -8.96
C PRO A 321 -2.06 -5.50 -9.18
N ALA A 322 -1.10 -4.58 -9.32
CA ALA A 322 0.30 -4.93 -9.56
C ALA A 322 0.92 -5.82 -8.47
N SER A 323 0.46 -5.73 -7.22
CA SER A 323 0.89 -6.61 -6.13
C SER A 323 0.41 -8.05 -6.33
N MET A 324 -0.81 -8.25 -6.86
CA MET A 324 -1.34 -9.57 -7.16
C MET A 324 -0.69 -10.19 -8.41
N MET A 325 -0.14 -9.38 -9.33
CA MET A 325 0.67 -9.89 -10.44
C MET A 325 1.94 -10.60 -9.94
N VAL A 326 2.57 -10.09 -8.87
CA VAL A 326 3.72 -10.75 -8.22
C VAL A 326 3.30 -12.10 -7.64
N LYS A 327 2.12 -12.13 -7.00
CA LYS A 327 1.55 -13.36 -6.45
C LYS A 327 1.23 -14.38 -7.53
N LEU A 328 0.55 -13.98 -8.62
CA LEU A 328 0.30 -14.85 -9.77
C LEU A 328 1.61 -15.39 -10.36
N ALA A 329 2.62 -14.54 -10.54
CA ALA A 329 3.92 -14.95 -11.05
C ALA A 329 4.58 -16.02 -10.16
N SER A 330 4.55 -15.86 -8.84
CA SER A 330 5.12 -16.83 -7.91
C SER A 330 4.39 -18.18 -7.93
N TYR A 331 3.05 -18.18 -8.07
CA TYR A 331 2.26 -19.42 -8.20
C TYR A 331 2.49 -20.12 -9.54
N CYS A 332 2.57 -19.37 -10.65
CA CYS A 332 2.94 -19.92 -11.95
C CYS A 332 4.35 -20.54 -11.90
N LEU A 333 5.30 -19.86 -11.24
CA LEU A 333 6.66 -20.35 -11.11
C LEU A 333 6.73 -21.63 -10.26
N ALA A 334 6.01 -21.68 -9.13
CA ALA A 334 5.92 -22.89 -8.31
C ALA A 334 5.31 -24.07 -9.08
N LEU A 335 4.28 -23.82 -9.89
CA LEU A 335 3.67 -24.85 -10.74
C LEU A 335 4.64 -25.34 -11.83
N LEU A 336 5.41 -24.45 -12.44
CA LEU A 336 6.44 -24.80 -13.40
C LEU A 336 7.55 -25.65 -12.78
N LEU A 337 7.94 -25.38 -11.54
CA LEU A 337 8.94 -26.20 -10.82
C LEU A 337 8.45 -27.65 -10.64
N HIS A 338 7.16 -27.86 -10.34
CA HIS A 338 6.56 -29.18 -10.26
C HIS A 338 6.46 -29.89 -11.62
N MET A 339 6.28 -29.15 -12.71
CA MET A 339 6.20 -29.72 -14.07
C MET A 339 7.56 -29.95 -14.74
N GLY A 340 8.62 -29.28 -14.28
CA GLY A 340 9.90 -29.15 -14.99
C GLY A 340 11.10 -29.66 -14.20
N ASP A 341 10.96 -30.78 -13.47
CA ASP A 341 12.02 -31.38 -12.65
C ASP A 341 12.74 -30.34 -11.75
N GLN A 342 11.97 -29.47 -11.09
CA GLN A 342 12.47 -28.39 -10.24
C GLN A 342 13.28 -27.31 -10.98
N THR A 343 13.05 -27.16 -12.28
CA THR A 343 13.59 -26.10 -13.13
C THR A 343 12.50 -25.35 -13.89
N ALA A 344 12.70 -24.06 -14.11
CA ALA A 344 11.74 -23.21 -14.82
C ALA A 344 12.44 -22.13 -15.65
N ASN A 345 11.93 -21.86 -16.86
CA ASN A 345 12.45 -20.82 -17.75
C ASN A 345 11.80 -19.45 -17.44
N LEU A 346 12.58 -18.53 -16.88
CA LEU A 346 12.11 -17.19 -16.51
C LEU A 346 11.91 -16.28 -17.74
N THR A 347 12.67 -16.52 -18.81
CA THR A 347 12.62 -15.71 -20.04
C THR A 347 11.26 -15.87 -20.74
N LEU A 348 10.72 -17.08 -20.77
CA LEU A 348 9.40 -17.31 -21.35
C LEU A 348 8.29 -16.78 -20.44
N LEU A 349 8.36 -17.08 -19.14
CA LEU A 349 7.32 -16.73 -18.19
C LEU A 349 7.11 -15.21 -18.02
N HIS A 350 8.17 -14.41 -18.00
CA HIS A 350 8.02 -12.95 -17.83
C HIS A 350 7.35 -12.28 -19.04
N ARG A 351 7.64 -12.77 -20.25
CA ARG A 351 7.00 -12.31 -21.50
C ARG A 351 5.51 -12.62 -21.46
N ASP A 352 5.17 -13.86 -21.12
CA ASP A 352 3.79 -14.33 -21.06
C ASP A 352 2.96 -13.59 -19.99
N LEU A 353 3.54 -13.30 -18.83
CA LEU A 353 2.87 -12.55 -17.76
C LEU A 353 2.91 -11.02 -17.96
N SER A 354 3.60 -10.52 -18.99
CA SER A 354 3.80 -9.09 -19.24
C SER A 354 4.43 -8.34 -18.05
N ILE A 355 5.36 -9.00 -17.35
CA ILE A 355 6.11 -8.43 -16.21
C ILE A 355 7.54 -8.12 -16.66
N SER A 356 8.14 -7.06 -16.13
CA SER A 356 9.53 -6.74 -16.46
C SER A 356 10.47 -7.85 -15.96
N GLU A 357 11.49 -8.17 -16.74
CA GLU A 357 12.46 -9.22 -16.43
C GLU A 357 13.06 -9.06 -15.01
N ASN A 358 13.42 -7.84 -14.61
CA ASN A 358 13.93 -7.54 -13.26
C ASN A 358 12.96 -7.94 -12.16
N LYS A 359 11.66 -7.72 -12.36
CA LYS A 359 10.64 -8.09 -11.37
C LYS A 359 10.49 -9.62 -11.29
N MET A 360 10.56 -10.31 -12.43
CA MET A 360 10.55 -11.78 -12.42
C MET A 360 11.76 -12.36 -11.67
N LEU A 361 12.94 -11.75 -11.86
CA LEU A 361 14.14 -12.12 -11.11
C LEU A 361 14.00 -11.84 -9.61
N GLU A 362 13.35 -10.73 -9.23
CA GLU A 362 13.01 -10.44 -7.83
C GLU A 362 12.04 -11.48 -7.24
N VAL A 363 11.04 -11.94 -8.00
CA VAL A 363 10.14 -13.02 -7.56
C VAL A 363 10.90 -14.33 -7.36
N ALA A 364 11.73 -14.73 -8.32
CA ALA A 364 12.53 -15.95 -8.21
C ALA A 364 13.50 -15.90 -7.02
N LYS A 365 14.11 -14.73 -6.76
CA LYS A 365 14.95 -14.51 -5.56
C LYS A 365 14.15 -14.55 -4.27
N ALA A 366 12.95 -13.96 -4.25
CA ALA A 366 12.07 -14.00 -3.09
C ALA A 366 11.63 -15.44 -2.76
N MET A 367 11.47 -16.29 -3.78
CA MET A 367 11.21 -17.71 -3.64
C MET A 367 12.43 -18.55 -3.23
N GLY A 368 13.63 -17.96 -3.14
CA GLY A 368 14.85 -18.68 -2.76
C GLY A 368 15.45 -19.54 -3.88
N LEU A 369 15.08 -19.31 -5.14
CA LEU A 369 15.53 -20.11 -6.29
C LEU A 369 16.95 -19.76 -6.71
N THR A 370 17.72 -20.77 -7.13
CA THR A 370 19.03 -20.58 -7.76
C THR A 370 18.84 -20.10 -9.19
N LEU A 371 19.46 -18.96 -9.52
CA LEU A 371 19.41 -18.39 -10.87
C LEU A 371 20.61 -18.83 -11.68
N SER A 372 20.37 -19.47 -12.82
CA SER A 372 21.40 -19.80 -13.80
C SER A 372 21.14 -19.11 -15.14
N ARG A 373 22.21 -18.89 -15.89
CA ARG A 373 22.13 -18.44 -17.29
C ARG A 373 22.51 -19.62 -18.14
N GLN A 374 21.59 -20.09 -18.97
CA GLN A 374 21.90 -21.05 -20.01
C GLN A 374 22.11 -20.30 -21.31
N ALA A 375 23.35 -20.33 -21.82
CA ALA A 375 23.58 -20.09 -23.24
C ALA A 375 23.02 -21.30 -23.99
N SER A 376 22.10 -21.08 -24.91
CA SER A 376 21.57 -22.17 -25.75
C SER A 376 22.71 -22.77 -26.59
N LEU A 377 22.96 -24.07 -26.44
CA LEU A 377 23.93 -24.82 -27.26
C LEU A 377 23.43 -25.07 -28.69
N SER A 378 22.17 -24.75 -28.99
CA SER A 378 21.57 -24.82 -30.32
C SER A 378 21.88 -23.57 -31.17
N ALA A 379 23.15 -23.16 -31.18
CA ALA A 379 23.62 -21.86 -31.67
C ALA A 379 24.21 -21.87 -33.10
N GLU A 380 23.96 -22.91 -33.91
CA GLU A 380 24.52 -22.94 -35.28
C GLU A 380 23.55 -22.54 -36.40
N GLN A 381 22.25 -22.32 -36.14
CA GLN A 381 21.29 -22.14 -37.24
C GLN A 381 20.36 -20.92 -37.17
N SER A 382 20.39 -20.09 -36.13
CA SER A 382 19.56 -18.88 -36.08
C SER A 382 20.25 -17.81 -35.24
N GLY A 383 20.80 -16.78 -35.89
CA GLY A 383 21.71 -15.77 -35.32
C GLY A 383 21.12 -14.79 -34.29
N VAL A 384 20.25 -15.23 -33.39
CA VAL A 384 19.79 -14.46 -32.23
C VAL A 384 20.14 -15.22 -30.96
N GLN A 385 21.15 -14.74 -30.23
CA GLN A 385 21.46 -15.22 -28.89
C GLN A 385 20.33 -14.83 -27.94
N GLU A 386 19.30 -15.66 -27.80
CA GLU A 386 18.38 -15.53 -26.66
C GLU A 386 19.03 -16.20 -25.45
N GLU A 387 19.66 -15.39 -24.59
CA GLU A 387 20.10 -15.86 -23.27
C GLU A 387 18.86 -16.25 -22.44
N HIS A 388 18.66 -17.55 -22.25
CA HIS A 388 17.59 -18.05 -21.39
C HIS A 388 18.06 -18.02 -19.93
N LYS A 389 17.36 -17.25 -19.11
CA LYS A 389 17.55 -17.27 -17.66
C LYS A 389 16.65 -18.35 -17.09
N THR A 390 17.25 -19.32 -16.41
CA THR A 390 16.56 -20.43 -15.79
C THR A 390 16.66 -20.30 -14.27
N ALA A 391 15.59 -20.68 -13.59
CA ALA A 391 15.55 -20.83 -12.16
C ALA A 391 15.49 -22.31 -11.83
N SER A 392 16.27 -22.74 -10.85
CA SER A 392 16.18 -24.07 -10.27
C SER A 392 15.94 -24.00 -8.77
N LEU A 393 15.32 -25.03 -8.21
CA LEU A 393 15.15 -25.15 -6.77
C LEU A 393 16.20 -26.13 -6.22
N GLN A 394 17.11 -25.61 -5.40
CA GLN A 394 18.17 -26.39 -4.75
C GLN A 394 18.12 -26.15 -3.24
N LEU A 395 18.32 -27.22 -2.46
CA LEU A 395 18.40 -27.15 -1.00
C LEU A 395 19.86 -27.04 -0.56
N PRO A 396 20.18 -26.22 0.45
CA PRO A 396 19.30 -25.28 1.16
C PRO A 396 18.93 -24.05 0.32
N LEU A 397 17.76 -23.46 0.58
CA LEU A 397 17.26 -22.30 -0.16
C LEU A 397 18.24 -21.12 -0.10
N VAL A 398 18.45 -20.47 -1.25
CA VAL A 398 19.35 -19.32 -1.36
C VAL A 398 18.74 -18.13 -0.65
N ARG A 399 19.40 -17.65 0.40
CA ARG A 399 19.04 -16.40 1.06
C ARG A 399 19.64 -15.23 0.28
N TYR A 400 18.83 -14.60 -0.57
CA TYR A 400 19.21 -13.34 -1.19
C TYR A 400 19.00 -12.18 -0.20
N GLU A 401 20.09 -11.57 0.24
CA GLU A 401 20.02 -10.34 1.03
C GLU A 401 19.34 -9.24 0.20
N ARG A 402 18.24 -8.70 0.73
CA ARG A 402 17.60 -7.53 0.16
C ARG A 402 18.53 -6.35 0.42
N ARG A 403 19.41 -6.03 -0.53
CA ARG A 403 20.11 -4.74 -0.53
C ARG A 403 19.05 -3.65 -0.58
N LEU A 404 18.76 -3.04 0.57
CA LEU A 404 18.11 -1.75 0.65
C LEU A 404 19.06 -0.77 -0.05
N GLU A 405 18.93 -0.65 -1.37
CA GLU A 405 19.59 0.42 -2.11
C GLU A 405 18.98 1.73 -1.62
N ALA A 406 19.60 2.30 -0.58
CA ALA A 406 19.45 3.69 -0.23
C ALA A 406 19.74 4.47 -1.51
N ARG A 407 18.68 4.93 -2.18
CA ARG A 407 18.76 5.75 -3.39
C ARG A 407 19.67 6.94 -3.09
N LYS A 408 20.95 6.82 -3.44
CA LYS A 408 21.90 7.93 -3.36
C LYS A 408 21.36 9.01 -4.28
N ARG A 409 20.76 10.05 -3.71
CA ARG A 409 20.33 11.24 -4.43
C ARG A 409 21.54 11.74 -5.22
N LYS A 410 21.44 11.68 -6.56
CA LYS A 410 22.43 12.29 -7.46
C LYS A 410 22.53 13.77 -7.06
N ARG A 411 23.70 14.18 -6.57
CA ARG A 411 24.06 15.59 -6.46
C ARG A 411 24.05 16.16 -7.87
N MET A 412 23.12 17.04 -8.19
CA MET A 412 23.23 17.91 -9.35
C MET A 412 24.40 18.86 -9.09
N LYS A 413 25.35 18.91 -10.03
CA LYS A 413 26.44 19.89 -10.05
C LYS A 413 25.93 21.26 -10.45
#